data_AF-A0A9D6R3D6-F1
#
_entry.id   AF-A0A9D6R3D6-F1
#
_cell.length_a   1.000
_cell.length_b   1.000
_cell.length_c   1.000
_cell.angle_alpha   90.00
_cell.angle_beta   90.00
_cell.angle_gamma   90.00
#
_symmetry.space_group_name_H-M   'P 1'
#
loop_
_entity.id
_entity.type
_entity.pdbx_description
1 polymer ?
#
loop_
_entity_poly.entity_id
_entity_poly.type
_entity_poly.pdbx_seq_one_letter_code
_entity_poly.pdbx_strand_id
1 'polypeptide(L)'
;LFNTTADFKARLAHIDKAIECLKWMEEMIPGKEHSSEKLPQIMSLKQALISSGIKAQFENAMNNAKEGKLLVAKVNHATAAQSILNKGLSLGIDRKTLAREIEEANSFINRIQYDEYFSKAKKEEEKGNIKTAIDQYQVALYFLKMTSMGGEDHESLVKEMEGRIQKLYERGIV
;
A
#
# COMPACT_ATOMS: atom_id res chain seq x y z
N LEU A 1 -12.46 20.33 11.15
CA LEU A 1 -13.59 19.90 10.28
C LEU A 1 -13.29 20.01 8.77
N PHE A 2 -12.13 20.52 8.34
CA PHE A 2 -11.71 20.57 6.93
C PHE A 2 -10.76 19.42 6.58
N ASN A 3 -11.25 18.19 6.42
CA ASN A 3 -10.45 17.04 5.95
C ASN A 3 -11.34 15.81 5.63
N THR A 4 -12.43 16.00 4.88
CA THR A 4 -13.23 14.87 4.37
C THR A 4 -12.87 14.59 2.90
N THR A 5 -13.13 13.37 2.43
CA THR A 5 -12.93 13.01 1.01
C THR A 5 -13.77 13.90 0.07
N ALA A 6 -14.94 14.36 0.53
CA ALA A 6 -15.77 15.31 -0.20
C ALA A 6 -15.11 16.70 -0.30
N ASP A 7 -14.51 17.19 0.79
CA ASP A 7 -13.74 18.44 0.82
C ASP A 7 -12.54 18.38 -0.14
N PHE A 8 -11.81 17.26 -0.17
CA PHE A 8 -10.69 17.06 -1.10
C PHE A 8 -11.12 17.16 -2.57
N LYS A 9 -12.20 16.46 -2.97
CA LYS A 9 -12.70 16.49 -4.35
C LYS A 9 -13.16 17.90 -4.76
N ALA A 10 -13.88 18.60 -3.87
CA ALA A 10 -14.35 19.95 -4.14
C ALA A 10 -13.20 20.95 -4.30
N ARG A 11 -12.19 20.87 -3.42
CA ARG A 11 -10.99 21.72 -3.49
C ARG A 11 -10.18 21.48 -4.76
N LEU A 12 -10.04 20.22 -5.17
CA LEU A 12 -9.37 19.88 -6.42
C LEU A 12 -10.13 20.45 -7.64
N ALA A 13 -11.44 20.29 -7.68
CA ALA A 13 -12.28 20.83 -8.75
C ALA A 13 -12.22 22.37 -8.85
N HIS A 14 -12.17 23.07 -7.71
CA HIS A 14 -11.98 24.53 -7.71
C HIS A 14 -10.63 24.95 -8.27
N ILE A 15 -9.56 24.22 -7.93
CA ILE A 15 -8.22 24.47 -8.47
C ILE A 15 -8.18 24.19 -9.98
N ASP A 16 -8.81 23.10 -10.44
CA ASP A 16 -8.90 22.77 -11.86
C ASP A 16 -9.61 23.87 -12.64
N LYS A 17 -10.74 24.36 -12.14
CA LYS A 17 -11.46 25.49 -12.75
C LYS A 17 -10.62 26.77 -12.79
N ALA A 18 -9.85 27.06 -11.74
CA ALA A 18 -8.96 28.21 -11.70
C ALA A 18 -7.84 28.10 -12.76
N ILE A 19 -7.27 26.91 -12.95
CA ILE A 19 -6.28 26.62 -13.98
C ILE A 19 -6.88 26.81 -15.38
N GLU A 20 -8.07 26.27 -15.63
CA GLU A 20 -8.78 26.44 -16.90
C GLU A 20 -9.03 27.91 -17.25
N CYS A 21 -9.52 28.69 -16.29
CA CYS A 21 -9.74 30.13 -16.46
C CYS A 21 -8.44 30.88 -16.79
N LEU A 22 -7.33 30.55 -16.11
CA LEU A 22 -6.04 31.20 -16.36
C LEU A 22 -5.47 30.85 -17.74
N LYS A 23 -5.58 29.59 -18.17
CA LYS A 23 -5.17 29.18 -19.52
C LYS A 23 -5.98 29.89 -20.59
N TRP A 24 -7.30 29.97 -20.41
CA TRP A 24 -8.16 30.70 -21.33
C TRP A 24 -7.80 32.20 -21.41
N MET A 25 -7.45 32.81 -20.28
CA MET A 25 -6.98 34.21 -20.26
C MET A 25 -5.65 34.41 -21.00
N GLU A 26 -4.71 33.45 -20.92
CA GLU A 26 -3.45 33.47 -21.68
C GLU A 26 -3.68 33.41 -23.19
N GLU A 27 -4.62 32.58 -23.62
CA GLU A 27 -4.98 32.41 -25.03
C GLU A 27 -5.69 33.65 -25.61
N MET A 28 -6.55 34.29 -24.82
CA MET A 28 -7.37 35.42 -25.27
C MET A 28 -6.70 36.79 -25.16
N ILE A 29 -5.72 36.95 -24.26
CA ILE A 29 -5.02 38.23 -24.05
C ILE A 29 -3.50 37.98 -24.05
N PRO A 30 -2.88 37.80 -25.23
CA PRO A 30 -1.45 37.59 -25.33
C PRO A 30 -0.68 38.78 -24.74
N GLY A 31 0.30 38.51 -23.86
CA GLY A 31 1.24 39.53 -23.37
C GLY A 31 0.96 40.13 -21.99
N LYS A 32 0.03 39.57 -21.19
CA LYS A 32 -0.08 39.91 -19.76
C LYS A 32 0.70 38.92 -18.89
N GLU A 33 1.82 39.36 -18.32
CA GLU A 33 2.71 38.59 -17.42
C GLU A 33 2.01 38.03 -16.15
N HIS A 34 0.84 38.55 -15.79
CA HIS A 34 0.12 38.15 -14.58
C HIS A 34 -0.42 36.71 -14.58
N SER A 35 -0.67 36.12 -15.74
CA SER A 35 -1.09 34.72 -15.87
C SER A 35 0.11 33.77 -15.85
N SER A 36 1.23 34.17 -16.48
CA SER A 36 2.45 33.36 -16.53
C SER A 36 3.10 33.14 -15.16
N GLU A 37 2.93 34.07 -14.21
CA GLU A 37 3.43 33.90 -12.84
C GLU A 37 2.47 33.10 -11.92
N LYS A 38 1.15 33.24 -12.13
CA LYS A 38 0.13 32.61 -11.26
C LYS A 38 -0.15 31.16 -11.61
N LEU A 39 -0.08 30.80 -12.89
CA LEU A 39 -0.35 29.44 -13.34
C LEU A 39 0.62 28.42 -12.71
N PRO A 40 1.95 28.64 -12.66
CA PRO A 40 2.87 27.75 -11.95
C PRO A 40 2.56 27.62 -10.45
N GLN A 41 2.16 28.71 -9.78
CA GLN A 41 1.82 28.70 -8.36
C GLN A 41 0.58 27.84 -8.09
N ILE A 42 -0.47 27.99 -8.89
CA ILE A 42 -1.70 27.20 -8.74
C ILE A 42 -1.46 25.72 -9.10
N MET A 43 -0.62 25.44 -10.10
CA MET A 43 -0.21 24.06 -10.43
C MET A 43 0.57 23.43 -9.27
N SER A 44 1.47 24.18 -8.61
CA SER A 44 2.18 23.73 -7.41
C SER A 44 1.20 23.45 -6.25
N LEU A 45 0.23 24.36 -6.00
CA LEU A 45 -0.81 24.16 -5.01
C LEU A 45 -1.67 22.93 -5.29
N LYS A 46 -2.01 22.68 -6.57
CA LYS A 46 -2.72 21.47 -6.99
C LYS A 46 -1.93 20.23 -6.58
N GLN A 47 -0.63 20.20 -6.88
CA GLN A 47 0.21 19.05 -6.60
C GLN A 47 0.38 18.80 -5.09
N ALA A 48 0.54 19.88 -4.30
CA ALA A 48 0.59 19.80 -2.84
C ALA A 48 -0.74 19.29 -2.25
N LEU A 49 -1.87 19.76 -2.79
CA LEU A 49 -3.20 19.29 -2.38
C LEU A 49 -3.39 17.80 -2.69
N ILE A 50 -3.07 17.37 -3.92
CA ILE A 50 -3.14 15.96 -4.32
C ILE A 50 -2.25 15.10 -3.40
N SER A 51 -1.01 15.50 -3.19
CA SER A 51 -0.05 14.75 -2.36
C SER A 51 -0.53 14.60 -0.92
N SER A 52 -0.96 15.69 -0.28
CA SER A 52 -1.48 15.66 1.10
C SER A 52 -2.77 14.86 1.22
N GLY A 53 -3.70 15.03 0.27
CA GLY A 53 -4.98 14.32 0.27
C GLY A 53 -4.83 12.82 0.04
N ILE A 54 -3.91 12.39 -0.82
CA ILE A 54 -3.59 10.97 -1.04
C ILE A 54 -2.95 10.36 0.20
N LYS A 55 -1.96 11.03 0.81
CA LYS A 55 -1.31 10.55 2.03
C LYS A 55 -2.27 10.40 3.20
N ALA A 56 -3.14 11.38 3.44
CA ALA A 56 -4.13 11.30 4.52
C ALA A 56 -5.14 10.14 4.30
N GLN A 57 -5.60 9.94 3.06
CA GLN A 57 -6.49 8.81 2.73
C GLN A 57 -5.77 7.46 2.89
N PHE A 58 -4.51 7.37 2.46
CA PHE A 58 -3.67 6.20 2.63
C PHE A 58 -3.47 5.86 4.12
N GLU A 59 -3.06 6.83 4.93
CA GLU A 59 -2.84 6.66 6.37
C GLU A 59 -4.11 6.17 7.07
N ASN A 60 -5.27 6.76 6.75
CA ASN A 60 -6.54 6.31 7.30
C ASN A 60 -6.85 4.86 6.88
N ALA A 61 -6.68 4.51 5.60
CA ALA A 61 -6.91 3.14 5.13
C ALA A 61 -5.95 2.13 5.81
N MET A 62 -4.67 2.47 5.94
CA MET A 62 -3.68 1.63 6.61
C MET A 62 -3.94 1.49 8.11
N ASN A 63 -4.38 2.55 8.80
CA ASN A 63 -4.75 2.46 10.22
C ASN A 63 -5.93 1.50 10.40
N ASN A 64 -6.98 1.62 9.56
CA ASN A 64 -8.09 0.67 9.57
C ASN A 64 -7.64 -0.77 9.27
N ALA A 65 -6.65 -0.95 8.37
CA ALA A 65 -6.09 -2.26 8.07
C ALA A 65 -5.35 -2.86 9.29
N LYS A 66 -4.56 -2.05 10.00
CA LYS A 66 -3.80 -2.46 11.19
C LYS A 66 -4.73 -2.77 12.38
N GLU A 67 -5.77 -1.98 12.57
CA GLU A 67 -6.75 -2.12 13.67
C GLU A 67 -7.82 -3.19 13.40
N GLY A 68 -7.96 -3.64 12.14
CA GLY A 68 -8.94 -4.63 11.74
C GLY A 68 -8.81 -5.93 12.52
N LYS A 69 -9.90 -6.42 13.13
CA LYS A 69 -9.90 -7.68 13.88
C LYS A 69 -9.95 -8.92 12.96
N LEU A 70 -10.71 -8.82 11.88
CA LEU A 70 -10.92 -9.92 10.93
C LEU A 70 -9.88 -9.83 9.80
N LEU A 71 -9.31 -10.98 9.43
CA LEU A 71 -8.34 -11.08 8.32
C LEU A 71 -8.86 -10.43 7.03
N VAL A 72 -10.11 -10.73 6.67
CA VAL A 72 -10.78 -10.17 5.49
C VAL A 72 -10.86 -8.64 5.56
N ALA A 73 -11.12 -8.07 6.74
CA ALA A 73 -11.16 -6.63 6.92
C ALA A 73 -9.76 -6.00 6.76
N LYS A 74 -8.72 -6.63 7.34
CA LYS A 74 -7.33 -6.20 7.17
C LYS A 74 -6.93 -6.15 5.69
N VAL A 75 -7.22 -7.22 4.95
CA VAL A 75 -6.94 -7.32 3.51
C VAL A 75 -7.68 -6.24 2.74
N ASN A 76 -9.00 -6.10 2.96
CA ASN A 76 -9.82 -5.12 2.24
C ASN A 76 -9.29 -3.69 2.43
N HIS A 77 -8.94 -3.30 3.66
CA HIS A 77 -8.40 -1.98 3.94
C HIS A 77 -6.99 -1.77 3.37
N ALA A 78 -6.13 -2.79 3.39
CA ALA A 78 -4.81 -2.71 2.77
C ALA A 78 -4.88 -2.60 1.24
N THR A 79 -5.79 -3.35 0.60
CA THR A 79 -6.07 -3.22 -0.84
C THR A 79 -6.65 -1.84 -1.17
N ALA A 80 -7.51 -1.29 -0.31
CA ALA A 80 -7.98 0.08 -0.47
C ALA A 80 -6.83 1.10 -0.39
N ALA A 81 -5.88 0.91 0.53
CA ALA A 81 -4.68 1.73 0.64
C ALA A 81 -3.84 1.69 -0.64
N GLN A 82 -3.61 0.50 -1.23
CA GLN A 82 -2.93 0.37 -2.53
C GLN A 82 -3.69 1.09 -3.66
N SER A 83 -5.02 0.97 -3.70
CA SER A 83 -5.85 1.66 -4.69
C SER A 83 -5.73 3.18 -4.59
N ILE A 84 -5.66 3.72 -3.37
CA ILE A 84 -5.43 5.14 -3.11
C ILE A 84 -4.06 5.59 -3.64
N LEU A 85 -3.01 4.80 -3.41
CA LEU A 85 -1.67 5.12 -3.94
C LEU A 85 -1.64 5.09 -5.47
N ASN A 86 -2.27 4.08 -6.10
CA ASN A 86 -2.38 4.01 -7.56
C ASN A 86 -3.14 5.20 -8.14
N LYS A 87 -4.17 5.69 -7.44
CA LYS A 87 -4.85 6.94 -7.81
C LYS A 87 -3.93 8.15 -7.67
N GLY A 88 -3.08 8.20 -6.65
CA GLY A 88 -2.06 9.24 -6.53
C GLY A 88 -1.10 9.27 -7.73
N LEU A 89 -0.65 8.10 -8.16
CA LEU A 89 0.20 7.96 -9.37
C LEU A 89 -0.53 8.43 -10.63
N SER A 90 -1.80 8.06 -10.82
CA SER A 90 -2.58 8.49 -11.99
C SER A 90 -2.90 9.99 -12.00
N LEU A 91 -2.89 10.63 -10.81
CA LEU A 91 -3.02 12.07 -10.65
C LEU A 91 -1.69 12.83 -10.78
N GLY A 92 -0.59 12.14 -11.11
CA GLY A 92 0.70 12.74 -11.41
C GLY A 92 1.64 12.89 -10.22
N ILE A 93 1.38 12.23 -9.07
CA ILE A 93 2.41 12.07 -8.05
C ILE A 93 3.46 11.08 -8.57
N ASP A 94 4.73 11.41 -8.46
CA ASP A 94 5.79 10.50 -8.86
C ASP A 94 5.92 9.31 -7.88
N ARG A 95 6.34 8.16 -8.40
CA ARG A 95 6.51 6.95 -7.59
C ARG A 95 7.51 7.12 -6.45
N LYS A 96 8.54 7.97 -6.59
CA LYS A 96 9.55 8.17 -5.54
C LYS A 96 8.94 8.88 -4.32
N THR A 97 8.04 9.83 -4.55
CA THR A 97 7.31 10.56 -3.50
C THR A 97 6.38 9.67 -2.68
N LEU A 98 5.90 8.56 -3.27
CA LEU A 98 5.05 7.55 -2.61
C LEU A 98 5.82 6.26 -2.25
N ALA A 99 7.14 6.20 -2.42
CA ALA A 99 7.89 4.94 -2.30
C ALA A 99 7.74 4.30 -0.92
N ARG A 100 7.76 5.12 0.14
CA ARG A 100 7.59 4.66 1.52
C ARG A 100 6.21 4.07 1.74
N GLU A 101 5.17 4.77 1.31
CA GLU A 101 3.78 4.33 1.47
C GLU A 101 3.48 3.07 0.65
N ILE A 102 4.06 2.96 -0.55
CA ILE A 102 3.99 1.76 -1.39
C ILE A 102 4.65 0.56 -0.69
N GLU A 103 5.87 0.74 -0.17
CA GLU A 103 6.59 -0.33 0.54
C GLU A 103 5.85 -0.75 1.80
N GLU A 104 5.28 0.19 2.55
CA GLU A 104 4.50 -0.08 3.75
C GLU A 104 3.26 -0.95 3.44
N ALA A 105 2.46 -0.58 2.44
CA ALA A 105 1.28 -1.35 2.07
C ALA A 105 1.65 -2.75 1.56
N ASN A 106 2.68 -2.85 0.72
CA ASN A 106 3.14 -4.13 0.20
C ASN A 106 3.66 -5.04 1.32
N SER A 107 4.51 -4.50 2.20
CA SER A 107 5.04 -5.23 3.37
C SER A 107 3.90 -5.76 4.25
N PHE A 108 2.89 -4.92 4.52
CA PHE A 108 1.74 -5.30 5.33
C PHE A 108 0.91 -6.41 4.68
N ILE A 109 0.63 -6.31 3.37
CA ILE A 109 -0.11 -7.34 2.62
C ILE A 109 0.66 -8.65 2.57
N ASN A 110 1.97 -8.58 2.30
CA ASN A 110 2.83 -9.75 2.26
C ASN A 110 2.87 -10.44 3.63
N ARG A 111 2.95 -9.66 4.71
CA ARG A 111 2.89 -10.22 6.07
C ARG A 111 1.58 -10.96 6.33
N ILE A 112 0.44 -10.38 5.93
CA ILE A 112 -0.86 -11.03 6.07
C ILE A 112 -0.92 -12.36 5.31
N GLN A 113 -0.45 -12.37 4.05
CA GLN A 113 -0.45 -13.57 3.22
C GLN A 113 0.48 -14.66 3.79
N TYR A 114 1.66 -14.27 4.25
CA TYR A 114 2.58 -15.16 4.95
C TYR A 114 1.94 -15.79 6.20
N ASP A 115 1.32 -14.98 7.06
CA ASP A 115 0.69 -15.44 8.30
C ASP A 115 -0.46 -16.43 7.99
N GLU A 116 -1.17 -16.26 6.86
CA GLU A 116 -2.20 -17.19 6.40
C GLU A 116 -1.62 -18.55 5.99
N TYR A 117 -0.56 -18.57 5.16
CA TYR A 117 0.11 -19.81 4.77
C TYR A 117 0.69 -20.53 5.99
N PHE A 118 1.33 -19.77 6.89
CA PHE A 118 1.89 -20.32 8.13
C PHE A 118 0.81 -20.93 9.03
N SER A 119 -0.32 -20.24 9.20
CA SER A 119 -1.44 -20.73 10.03
C SER A 119 -2.07 -21.99 9.45
N LYS A 120 -2.19 -22.09 8.13
CA LYS A 120 -2.65 -23.31 7.44
C LYS A 120 -1.70 -24.48 7.71
N ALA A 121 -0.40 -24.25 7.55
CA ALA A 121 0.62 -25.28 7.82
C ALA A 121 0.59 -25.75 9.27
N LYS A 122 0.54 -24.81 10.23
CA LYS A 122 0.46 -25.11 11.66
C LYS A 122 -0.77 -25.94 12.02
N LYS A 123 -1.93 -25.62 11.44
CA LYS A 123 -3.17 -26.36 11.67
C LYS A 123 -3.09 -27.80 11.17
N GLU A 124 -2.42 -28.05 10.05
CA GLU A 124 -2.21 -29.41 9.55
C GLU A 124 -1.17 -30.15 10.40
N GLU A 125 -0.14 -29.48 10.90
CA GLU A 125 0.81 -30.05 11.86
C GLU A 125 0.10 -30.49 13.15
N GLU A 126 -0.75 -29.65 13.71
CA GLU A 126 -1.53 -29.92 14.94
C GLU A 126 -2.49 -31.10 14.78
N LYS A 127 -3.02 -31.33 13.57
CA LYS A 127 -3.84 -32.51 13.24
C LYS A 127 -3.02 -33.79 13.06
N GLY A 128 -1.69 -33.70 13.05
CA GLY A 128 -0.80 -34.82 12.74
C GLY A 128 -0.65 -35.11 11.24
N ASN A 129 -1.15 -34.25 10.36
CA ASN A 129 -1.03 -34.41 8.90
C ASN A 129 0.34 -33.91 8.42
N ILE A 130 1.41 -34.60 8.83
CA ILE A 130 2.81 -34.14 8.68
C ILE A 130 3.17 -33.81 7.23
N LYS A 131 2.80 -34.67 6.28
CA LYS A 131 3.07 -34.43 4.84
C LYS A 131 2.43 -33.13 4.36
N THR A 132 1.15 -32.93 4.66
CA THR A 132 0.41 -31.71 4.26
C THR A 132 0.94 -30.47 4.98
N ALA A 133 1.34 -30.60 6.26
CA ALA A 133 1.97 -29.52 7.00
C ALA A 133 3.27 -29.06 6.33
N ILE A 134 4.13 -30.01 5.91
CA ILE A 134 5.37 -29.73 5.17
C ILE A 134 5.07 -29.01 3.86
N ASP A 135 4.14 -29.52 3.05
CA ASP A 135 3.77 -28.90 1.77
C ASP A 135 3.33 -27.44 1.97
N GLN A 136 2.51 -27.17 3.00
CA GLN A 136 2.06 -25.80 3.32
C GLN A 136 3.18 -24.92 3.88
N TYR A 137 4.08 -25.45 4.70
CA TYR A 137 5.26 -24.71 5.16
C TYR A 137 6.19 -24.35 4.00
N GLN A 138 6.34 -25.22 3.00
CA GLN A 138 7.12 -24.92 1.81
C GLN A 138 6.48 -23.82 0.97
N VAL A 139 5.14 -23.79 0.85
CA VAL A 139 4.43 -22.67 0.23
C VAL A 139 4.70 -21.36 0.98
N ALA A 140 4.61 -21.37 2.31
CA ALA A 140 4.91 -20.20 3.13
C ALA A 140 6.38 -19.74 2.95
N LEU A 141 7.33 -20.67 2.89
CA LEU A 141 8.75 -20.39 2.72
C LEU A 141 9.05 -19.82 1.33
N TYR A 142 8.44 -20.39 0.30
CA TYR A 142 8.56 -19.90 -1.07
C TYR A 142 8.03 -18.47 -1.16
N PHE A 143 6.85 -18.22 -0.60
CA PHE A 143 6.27 -16.88 -0.55
C PHE A 143 7.18 -15.89 0.19
N LEU A 144 7.71 -16.30 1.34
CA LEU A 144 8.66 -15.51 2.12
C LEU A 144 9.89 -15.14 1.28
N LYS A 145 10.56 -16.12 0.66
CA LYS A 145 11.77 -15.85 -0.16
C LYS A 145 11.52 -14.96 -1.39
N MET A 146 10.31 -14.96 -1.92
CA MET A 146 9.94 -14.20 -3.13
C MET A 146 9.41 -12.79 -2.82
N THR A 147 9.12 -12.46 -1.57
CA THR A 147 8.48 -11.19 -1.20
C THR A 147 9.29 -10.43 -0.15
N SER A 148 9.38 -9.11 -0.30
CA SER A 148 9.83 -8.23 0.79
C SER A 148 8.69 -8.07 1.79
N MET A 149 8.93 -8.39 3.06
CA MET A 149 8.00 -8.08 4.16
C MET A 149 8.40 -6.85 4.96
N GLY A 150 9.50 -6.17 4.58
CA GLY A 150 10.08 -5.04 5.31
C GLY A 150 10.63 -5.43 6.70
N GLY A 151 11.86 -5.00 7.02
CA GLY A 151 12.47 -5.17 8.35
C GLY A 151 13.63 -6.16 8.42
N GLU A 152 14.43 -6.05 9.48
CA GLU A 152 15.68 -6.81 9.73
C GLU A 152 15.43 -8.31 10.03
N ASP A 153 14.18 -8.71 10.31
CA ASP A 153 13.82 -10.06 10.74
C ASP A 153 13.52 -11.06 9.61
N HIS A 154 13.62 -10.65 8.33
CA HIS A 154 13.26 -11.51 7.20
C HIS A 154 14.11 -12.80 7.14
N GLU A 155 15.42 -12.68 7.29
CA GLU A 155 16.33 -13.82 7.27
C GLU A 155 16.11 -14.75 8.47
N SER A 156 15.75 -14.18 9.63
CA SER A 156 15.42 -14.95 10.83
C SER A 156 14.17 -15.81 10.60
N LEU A 157 13.12 -15.24 10.01
CA LEU A 157 11.88 -15.97 9.67
C LEU A 157 12.13 -17.10 8.65
N VAL A 158 13.01 -16.86 7.68
CA VAL A 158 13.42 -17.90 6.71
C VAL A 158 14.09 -19.05 7.43
N LYS A 159 15.09 -18.77 8.28
CA LYS A 159 15.82 -19.78 9.05
C LYS A 159 14.92 -20.56 10.00
N GLU A 160 14.00 -19.90 10.68
CA GLU A 160 13.02 -20.55 11.57
C GLU A 160 12.15 -21.54 10.77
N MET A 161 11.66 -21.11 9.61
CA MET A 161 10.79 -21.93 8.76
C MET A 161 11.53 -23.12 8.15
N GLU A 162 12.74 -22.93 7.67
CA GLU A 162 13.61 -24.02 7.19
C GLU A 162 13.88 -25.04 8.31
N GLY A 163 14.22 -24.57 9.51
CA GLY A 163 14.43 -25.43 10.67
C GLY A 163 13.18 -26.21 11.08
N ARG A 164 11.99 -25.61 10.97
CA ARG A 164 10.72 -26.29 11.26
C ARG A 164 10.40 -27.37 10.23
N ILE A 165 10.58 -27.07 8.94
CA ILE A 165 10.40 -28.04 7.85
C ILE A 165 11.34 -29.24 8.07
N GLN A 166 12.61 -28.98 8.39
CA GLN A 166 13.59 -30.04 8.65
C GLN A 166 13.17 -30.96 9.80
N LYS A 167 12.74 -30.38 10.94
CA LYS A 167 12.21 -31.16 12.08
C LYS A 167 10.98 -32.00 11.71
N LEU A 168 10.12 -31.50 10.83
CA LEU A 168 8.95 -32.25 10.38
C LEU A 168 9.32 -33.39 9.45
N TYR A 169 10.31 -33.22 8.58
CA TYR A 169 10.86 -34.32 7.79
C TYR A 169 11.42 -35.43 8.69
N GLU A 170 12.19 -35.08 9.72
CA GLU A 170 12.72 -36.04 10.69
C GLU A 170 11.62 -36.80 11.44
N ARG A 171 10.49 -36.14 11.75
CA ARG A 171 9.32 -36.75 12.40
C ARG A 171 8.45 -37.58 11.47
N GLY A 172 8.42 -37.26 10.17
CA GLY A 172 7.63 -37.94 9.15
C GLY A 172 8.29 -39.18 8.54
N ILE A 173 9.52 -39.50 8.95
CA ILE A 173 10.28 -40.70 8.54
C ILE A 173 10.02 -41.89 9.50
N VAL A 174 8.97 -41.82 10.34
CA VAL A 174 8.51 -42.95 11.18
C VAL A 174 7.32 -43.66 10.54
#